data_AF-A0A662IXX4-F1
#
_entry.id   AF-A0A662IXX4-F1
#
_cell.length_a   1.000
_cell.length_b   1.000
_cell.length_c   1.000
_cell.angle_alpha   90.00
_cell.angle_beta   90.00
_cell.angle_gamma   90.00
#
_symmetry.space_group_name_H-M   'P 1'
#
loop_
_entity.id
_entity.type
_entity.pdbx_description
1 polymer ?
#
loop_
_entity_poly.entity_id
_entity_poly.type
_entity_poly.pdbx_seq_one_letter_code
_entity_poly.pdbx_strand_id
1 'polypeptide(L)'
;MIKGLADELIRIIKKIKGAPLIDEKTLREVIRDIQRALLKADVSVDLVLKITENIKARVLTAEVPPGFTKRDVLLKVVYDELVSLLGGEKIPQITIPRGTSYTIMLVGLQGSGKTTSAAKLAWFYKNRGYKTALVCADTYRPAAYIQLKQLVEKYDIPVWFEKDKSAVQIAYDGVKHFKSEKYNIIIIDTAGRHKEEEGLLKEMEVMFKKIRPDEVMFVIDATIGKQAGKQAAAFQKRVPISSIFLTKLDGSAKGGGALAAIVATGAIIKFIGTGEKIEEIEVFNPPRFINRLLGLGDLEALIERFKKHEELMKLQERILKTGKLTLYDMKIQLKSLRKMGSLGKLLSLIPGGTQLPLAAAEVNDEKIKKWIAILD
;
A
#
# COMPACT_ATOMS: atom_id res chain seq x y z
N MET A 1 -18.92 -6.21 20.56
CA MET A 1 -18.38 -5.76 19.25
C MET A 1 -17.12 -6.54 18.92
N ILE A 2 -17.11 -7.31 17.84
CA ILE A 2 -15.92 -8.07 17.44
C ILE A 2 -14.99 -7.13 16.67
N LYS A 3 -13.83 -6.80 17.25
CA LYS A 3 -12.81 -5.86 16.72
C LYS A 3 -12.21 -6.31 15.37
N GLY A 4 -11.88 -5.39 14.46
CA GLY A 4 -11.27 -5.71 13.14
C GLY A 4 -9.78 -6.03 13.24
N LEU A 5 -9.17 -6.56 12.16
CA LEU A 5 -7.72 -6.89 12.11
C LEU A 5 -6.86 -5.68 12.52
N ALA A 6 -7.19 -4.50 11.99
CA ALA A 6 -6.54 -3.24 12.35
C ALA A 6 -6.53 -2.99 13.87
N ASP A 7 -7.68 -3.16 14.53
CA ASP A 7 -7.82 -2.91 15.97
C ASP A 7 -7.06 -3.95 16.80
N GLU A 8 -7.02 -5.22 16.35
CA GLU A 8 -6.21 -6.26 16.99
C GLU A 8 -4.71 -5.97 16.85
N LEU A 9 -4.25 -5.54 15.67
CA LEU A 9 -2.86 -5.12 15.46
C LEU A 9 -2.48 -3.90 16.31
N ILE A 10 -3.33 -2.87 16.37
CA ILE A 10 -3.11 -1.71 17.25
C ILE A 10 -3.00 -2.14 18.71
N ARG A 11 -3.83 -3.09 19.16
CA ARG A 11 -3.75 -3.63 20.54
C ARG A 11 -2.43 -4.34 20.78
N ILE A 12 -1.96 -5.14 19.82
CA ILE A 12 -0.67 -5.85 19.92
C ILE A 12 0.49 -4.85 20.00
N ILE A 13 0.48 -3.81 19.16
CA ILE A 13 1.53 -2.78 19.19
C ILE A 13 1.52 -2.02 20.51
N LYS A 14 0.34 -1.68 21.05
CA LYS A 14 0.22 -1.07 22.39
C LYS A 14 0.75 -2.00 23.49
N LYS A 15 0.50 -3.32 23.40
CA LYS A 15 1.04 -4.32 24.32
C LYS A 15 2.57 -4.35 24.27
N ILE A 16 3.16 -4.33 23.07
CA ILE A 16 4.62 -4.27 22.90
C ILE A 16 5.18 -2.98 23.52
N LYS A 17 4.54 -1.83 23.25
CA LYS A 17 4.96 -0.53 23.81
C LYS A 17 4.94 -0.51 25.33
N GLY A 18 3.91 -1.10 25.95
CA GLY A 18 3.74 -1.14 27.41
C GLY A 18 4.59 -2.20 28.12
N ALA A 19 5.23 -3.12 27.40
CA ALA A 19 6.02 -4.18 28.00
C ALA A 19 7.36 -3.63 28.54
N PRO A 20 7.68 -3.78 29.84
CA PRO A 20 8.89 -3.21 30.44
C PRO A 20 10.18 -3.84 29.88
N LEU A 21 10.16 -5.15 29.60
CA LEU A 21 11.24 -5.89 28.98
C LEU A 21 10.69 -6.84 27.91
N ILE A 22 11.42 -7.03 26.82
CA ILE A 22 11.10 -8.04 25.80
C ILE A 22 11.96 -9.28 26.03
N ASP A 23 11.41 -10.21 26.81
CA ASP A 23 11.95 -11.56 26.99
C ASP A 23 11.32 -12.55 26.00
N GLU A 24 11.80 -13.81 25.99
CA GLU A 24 11.26 -14.85 25.11
C GLU A 24 9.79 -15.17 25.39
N LYS A 25 9.34 -15.01 26.64
CA LYS A 25 7.94 -15.22 27.01
C LYS A 25 7.06 -14.16 26.35
N THR A 26 7.41 -12.89 26.49
CA THR A 26 6.71 -11.76 25.88
C THR A 26 6.70 -11.88 24.36
N LEU A 27 7.83 -12.26 23.75
CA LEU A 27 7.90 -12.48 22.30
C LEU A 27 6.94 -13.58 21.84
N ARG A 28 6.89 -14.73 22.54
CA ARG A 28 5.95 -15.83 22.23
C ARG A 28 4.49 -15.40 22.36
N GLU A 29 4.17 -14.59 23.36
CA GLU A 29 2.81 -14.07 23.52
C GLU A 29 2.42 -13.12 22.38
N VAL A 30 3.30 -12.18 22.03
CA VAL A 30 3.08 -11.25 20.91
C VAL A 30 2.88 -12.01 19.61
N ILE A 31 3.71 -13.02 19.34
CA ILE A 31 3.58 -13.88 18.16
C ILE A 31 2.21 -14.58 18.16
N ARG A 32 1.79 -15.19 19.27
CA ARG A 32 0.47 -15.85 19.37
C ARG A 32 -0.68 -14.88 19.14
N ASP A 33 -0.57 -13.65 19.66
CA ASP A 33 -1.59 -12.63 19.45
C ASP A 33 -1.67 -12.20 17.98
N ILE A 34 -0.52 -12.06 17.29
CA ILE A 34 -0.46 -11.79 15.84
C ILE A 34 -1.08 -12.95 15.05
N GLN A 35 -0.71 -14.19 15.37
CA GLN A 35 -1.26 -15.39 14.71
C GLN A 35 -2.78 -15.42 14.81
N ARG A 36 -3.33 -15.22 16.01
CA ARG A 36 -4.78 -15.19 16.23
C ARG A 36 -5.45 -14.09 15.43
N ALA A 37 -4.84 -12.90 15.38
CA ALA A 37 -5.40 -11.77 14.64
C ALA A 37 -5.46 -12.02 13.15
N LEU A 38 -4.39 -12.57 12.58
CA LEU A 38 -4.33 -12.94 11.16
C LEU A 38 -5.29 -14.09 10.84
N LEU A 39 -5.31 -15.17 11.63
CA LEU A 39 -6.23 -16.30 11.39
C LEU A 39 -7.70 -15.88 11.44
N LYS A 40 -8.07 -14.99 12.39
CA LYS A 40 -9.42 -14.41 12.44
C LYS A 40 -9.78 -13.54 11.23
N ALA A 41 -8.78 -13.06 10.50
CA ALA A 41 -8.94 -12.30 9.27
C ALA A 41 -8.92 -13.19 8.02
N ASP A 42 -9.10 -14.51 8.20
CA ASP A 42 -9.13 -15.52 7.13
C ASP A 42 -7.81 -15.58 6.33
N VAL A 43 -6.68 -15.28 6.98
CA VAL A 43 -5.34 -15.46 6.41
C VAL A 43 -4.98 -16.94 6.36
N SER A 44 -4.36 -17.41 5.26
CA SER A 44 -3.90 -18.80 5.15
C SER A 44 -2.91 -19.15 6.25
N VAL A 45 -3.03 -20.36 6.80
CA VAL A 45 -2.18 -20.84 7.89
C VAL A 45 -0.70 -20.76 7.50
N ASP A 46 -0.36 -21.16 6.27
CA ASP A 46 1.02 -21.11 5.76
C ASP A 46 1.60 -19.69 5.79
N LEU A 47 0.80 -18.68 5.41
CA LEU A 47 1.25 -17.30 5.41
C LEU A 47 1.37 -16.77 6.85
N VAL A 48 0.43 -17.11 7.74
CA VAL A 48 0.54 -16.75 9.17
C VAL A 48 1.81 -17.33 9.79
N LEU A 49 2.10 -18.60 9.52
CA LEU A 49 3.30 -19.27 10.02
C LEU A 49 4.54 -18.58 9.48
N LYS A 50 4.64 -18.36 8.16
CA LYS A 50 5.74 -17.66 7.53
C LYS A 50 6.02 -16.29 8.13
N ILE A 51 4.99 -15.45 8.31
CA ILE A 51 5.13 -14.12 8.91
C ILE A 51 5.67 -14.25 10.34
N THR A 52 5.07 -15.13 11.14
CA THR A 52 5.39 -15.20 12.56
C THR A 52 6.73 -15.85 12.85
N GLU A 53 7.17 -16.79 12.00
CA GLU A 53 8.51 -17.34 12.00
C GLU A 53 9.55 -16.29 11.60
N ASN A 54 9.28 -15.48 10.57
CA ASN A 54 10.14 -14.37 10.18
C ASN A 54 10.30 -13.35 11.31
N ILE A 55 9.20 -12.96 11.96
CA ILE A 55 9.24 -12.05 13.13
C ILE A 55 10.13 -12.65 14.22
N LYS A 56 9.90 -13.93 14.57
CA LYS A 56 10.65 -14.62 15.62
C LYS A 56 12.13 -14.66 15.30
N ALA A 57 12.50 -15.12 14.11
CA ALA A 57 13.88 -15.24 13.67
C ALA A 57 14.58 -13.87 13.69
N ARG A 58 13.99 -12.86 13.04
CA ARG A 58 14.57 -11.51 12.95
C ARG A 58 14.76 -10.88 14.32
N VAL A 59 13.85 -11.07 15.26
CA VAL A 59 13.98 -10.48 16.61
C VAL A 59 15.02 -11.22 17.48
N LEU A 60 15.19 -12.52 17.29
CA LEU A 60 16.18 -13.31 18.04
C LEU A 60 17.60 -13.10 17.52
N THR A 61 17.77 -12.90 16.21
CA THR A 61 19.09 -12.71 15.59
C THR A 61 19.50 -11.25 15.45
N ALA A 62 18.59 -10.29 15.67
CA ALA A 62 18.92 -8.87 15.54
C ALA A 62 19.80 -8.40 16.69
N GLU A 63 20.97 -7.86 16.33
CA GLU A 63 21.72 -6.99 17.22
C GLU A 63 20.94 -5.70 17.45
N VAL A 64 20.91 -5.23 18.70
CA VAL A 64 20.21 -4.00 19.05
C VAL A 64 21.14 -2.83 18.73
N PRO A 65 20.82 -1.95 17.77
CA PRO A 65 21.72 -0.87 17.41
C PRO A 65 21.85 0.14 18.56
N PRO A 66 22.98 0.86 18.68
CA PRO A 66 23.18 1.86 19.72
C PRO A 66 22.05 2.89 19.76
N GLY A 67 21.49 3.14 20.95
CA GLY A 67 20.39 4.09 21.14
C GLY A 67 18.99 3.55 20.80
N PHE A 68 18.87 2.25 20.51
CA PHE A 68 17.61 1.53 20.39
C PHE A 68 17.47 0.48 21.49
N THR A 69 16.24 0.08 21.76
CA THR A 69 15.92 -1.01 22.71
C THR A 69 15.47 -2.26 21.96
N LYS A 70 15.50 -3.42 22.62
CA LYS A 70 14.93 -4.66 22.06
C LYS A 70 13.43 -4.53 21.75
N ARG A 71 12.72 -3.67 22.49
CA ARG A 71 11.33 -3.27 22.21
C ARG A 71 11.21 -2.54 20.87
N ASP A 72 12.12 -1.60 20.60
CA ASP A 72 12.14 -0.86 19.35
C ASP A 72 12.40 -1.77 18.15
N VAL A 73 13.33 -2.72 18.30
CA VAL A 73 13.61 -3.74 17.29
C VAL A 73 12.38 -4.59 17.01
N LEU A 74 11.69 -5.08 18.05
CA LEU A 74 10.45 -5.85 17.87
C LEU A 74 9.36 -5.04 17.14
N LEU A 75 9.16 -3.77 17.52
CA LEU A 75 8.20 -2.88 16.84
C LEU A 75 8.56 -2.68 15.36
N LYS A 76 9.84 -2.46 15.06
CA LYS A 76 10.34 -2.29 13.69
C LYS A 76 10.15 -3.57 12.87
N VAL A 77 10.49 -4.74 13.40
CA VAL A 77 10.31 -6.01 12.70
C VAL A 77 8.82 -6.27 12.42
N VAL A 78 7.94 -6.08 13.40
CA VAL A 78 6.49 -6.23 13.19
C VAL A 78 5.99 -5.26 12.12
N TYR A 79 6.41 -3.99 12.18
CA TYR A 79 6.08 -3.00 11.16
C TYR A 79 6.52 -3.43 9.76
N ASP A 80 7.77 -3.88 9.62
CA ASP A 80 8.33 -4.30 8.33
C ASP A 80 7.58 -5.50 7.74
N GLU A 81 7.19 -6.47 8.57
CA GLU A 81 6.42 -7.62 8.11
C GLU A 81 5.00 -7.20 7.68
N LEU A 82 4.38 -6.25 8.39
CA LEU A 82 3.09 -5.68 7.95
C LEU A 82 3.20 -4.93 6.63
N VAL A 83 4.28 -4.17 6.42
CA VAL A 83 4.57 -3.50 5.14
C VAL A 83 4.85 -4.52 4.04
N SER A 84 5.60 -5.58 4.35
CA SER A 84 5.90 -6.68 3.43
C SER A 84 4.62 -7.36 2.93
N LEU A 85 3.65 -7.59 3.83
CA LEU A 85 2.35 -8.16 3.48
C LEU A 85 1.56 -7.31 2.48
N LEU A 86 1.79 -6.00 2.46
CA LEU A 86 1.11 -5.07 1.58
C LEU A 86 1.81 -4.90 0.21
N GLY A 87 2.82 -5.72 -0.11
CA GLY A 87 3.63 -5.61 -1.32
C GLY A 87 5.01 -4.98 -1.11
N GLY A 88 5.41 -4.73 0.14
CA GLY A 88 6.72 -4.20 0.51
C GLY A 88 6.83 -2.68 0.38
N GLU A 89 8.05 -2.15 0.38
CA GLU A 89 8.27 -0.69 0.24
C GLU A 89 8.15 -0.19 -1.21
N LYS A 90 8.04 -1.09 -2.19
CA LYS A 90 8.00 -0.72 -3.60
C LYS A 90 6.64 -0.13 -3.95
N ILE A 91 6.67 1.04 -4.58
CA ILE A 91 5.48 1.62 -5.21
C ILE A 91 5.04 0.67 -6.35
N PRO A 92 3.75 0.30 -6.43
CA PRO A 92 3.24 -0.54 -7.50
C PRO A 92 3.63 -0.02 -8.88
N GLN A 93 3.99 -0.92 -9.80
CA GLN A 93 4.31 -0.52 -11.18
C GLN A 93 3.03 -0.05 -11.87
N ILE A 94 3.03 1.24 -12.25
CA ILE A 94 1.93 1.90 -12.98
C ILE A 94 2.27 2.17 -14.45
N THR A 95 3.49 1.83 -14.90
CA THR A 95 3.89 2.07 -16.28
C THR A 95 3.51 0.88 -17.14
N ILE A 96 2.80 1.16 -18.22
CA ILE A 96 2.37 0.16 -19.19
C ILE A 96 3.27 0.29 -20.43
N PRO A 97 3.78 -0.81 -21.00
CA PRO A 97 4.61 -0.76 -22.20
C PRO A 97 3.92 0.02 -23.32
N ARG A 98 4.68 0.91 -23.98
CA ARG A 98 4.17 1.66 -25.14
C ARG A 98 3.98 0.71 -26.32
N GLY A 99 2.94 0.96 -27.12
CA GLY A 99 2.64 0.17 -28.32
C GLY A 99 1.77 -1.07 -28.07
N THR A 100 1.39 -1.35 -26.82
CA THR A 100 0.43 -2.41 -26.48
C THR A 100 -0.86 -1.82 -25.91
N SER A 101 -1.98 -2.51 -26.13
CA SER A 101 -3.25 -2.22 -25.46
C SER A 101 -3.36 -3.06 -24.20
N TYR A 102 -3.40 -2.41 -23.04
CA TYR A 102 -3.50 -3.02 -21.73
C TYR A 102 -4.94 -2.96 -21.22
N THR A 103 -5.51 -4.13 -20.95
CA THR A 103 -6.92 -4.30 -20.62
C THR A 103 -7.07 -4.57 -19.13
N ILE A 104 -7.78 -3.69 -18.43
CA ILE A 104 -8.07 -3.80 -17.00
C ILE A 104 -9.53 -4.19 -16.82
N MET A 105 -9.79 -5.33 -16.19
CA MET A 105 -11.14 -5.75 -15.84
C MET A 105 -11.42 -5.47 -14.36
N LEU A 106 -12.37 -4.58 -14.08
CA LEU A 106 -12.74 -4.23 -12.71
C LEU A 106 -13.75 -5.24 -12.18
N VAL A 107 -13.49 -5.77 -10.99
CA VAL A 107 -14.34 -6.77 -10.34
C VAL A 107 -14.60 -6.37 -8.89
N GLY A 108 -15.75 -6.73 -8.33
CA GLY A 108 -16.06 -6.34 -6.94
C GLY A 108 -17.53 -6.28 -6.61
N LEU A 109 -17.82 -6.07 -5.32
CA LEU A 109 -19.20 -5.99 -4.83
C LEU A 109 -20.00 -4.83 -5.41
N GLN A 110 -21.32 -4.97 -5.39
CA GLN A 110 -22.20 -3.83 -5.60
C GLN A 110 -21.90 -2.73 -4.57
N GLY A 111 -21.85 -1.47 -5.02
CA GLY A 111 -21.57 -0.33 -4.15
C GLY A 111 -20.10 -0.15 -3.74
N SER A 112 -19.17 -1.01 -4.19
CA SER A 112 -17.74 -0.85 -3.87
C SER A 112 -17.05 0.30 -4.60
N GLY A 113 -17.75 0.96 -5.54
CA GLY A 113 -17.24 2.09 -6.30
C GLY A 113 -16.55 1.73 -7.62
N LYS A 114 -16.88 0.58 -8.25
CA LYS A 114 -16.30 0.15 -9.54
C LYS A 114 -16.41 1.20 -10.65
N THR A 115 -17.62 1.67 -10.95
CA THR A 115 -17.88 2.70 -11.98
C THR A 115 -17.07 3.98 -11.75
N THR A 116 -17.05 4.47 -10.51
CA THR A 116 -16.23 5.65 -10.14
C THR A 116 -14.74 5.36 -10.25
N SER A 117 -14.29 4.17 -9.85
CA SER A 117 -12.89 3.75 -9.96
C SER A 117 -12.46 3.60 -11.42
N ALA A 118 -13.35 3.15 -12.30
CA ALA A 118 -13.12 3.08 -13.74
C ALA A 118 -12.84 4.47 -14.32
N ALA A 119 -13.70 5.44 -13.98
CA ALA A 119 -13.51 6.84 -14.38
C ALA A 119 -12.20 7.43 -13.84
N LYS A 120 -11.90 7.23 -12.54
CA LYS A 120 -10.65 7.67 -11.91
C LYS A 120 -9.41 7.07 -12.57
N LEU A 121 -9.42 5.77 -12.87
CA LEU A 121 -8.31 5.09 -13.54
C LEU A 121 -8.09 5.62 -14.96
N ALA A 122 -9.17 5.78 -15.73
CA ALA A 122 -9.08 6.30 -17.10
C ALA A 122 -8.50 7.72 -17.10
N TRP A 123 -8.98 8.59 -16.22
CA TRP A 123 -8.43 9.93 -16.03
C TRP A 123 -6.96 9.91 -15.59
N PHE A 124 -6.62 9.09 -14.59
CA PHE A 124 -5.26 8.99 -14.05
C PHE A 124 -4.23 8.63 -15.11
N TYR A 125 -4.56 7.69 -16.00
CA TYR A 125 -3.67 7.30 -17.07
C TYR A 125 -3.72 8.27 -18.27
N LYS A 126 -4.88 8.88 -18.59
CA LYS A 126 -4.96 9.92 -19.62
C LYS A 126 -4.01 11.08 -19.33
N ASN A 127 -3.99 11.55 -18.08
CA ASN A 127 -3.07 12.61 -17.64
C ASN A 127 -1.59 12.22 -17.64
N ARG A 128 -1.27 10.93 -17.82
CA ARG A 128 0.10 10.43 -18.01
C ARG A 128 0.45 10.18 -19.48
N GLY A 129 -0.39 10.65 -20.40
CA GLY A 129 -0.18 10.57 -21.84
C GLY A 129 -0.65 9.27 -22.49
N TYR A 130 -1.41 8.43 -21.79
CA TYR A 130 -2.01 7.23 -22.39
C TYR A 130 -3.34 7.55 -23.05
N LYS A 131 -3.62 6.94 -24.20
CA LYS A 131 -4.94 6.97 -24.82
C LYS A 131 -5.84 5.95 -24.10
N THR A 132 -6.81 6.42 -23.31
CA THR A 132 -7.65 5.59 -22.44
C THR A 132 -9.09 5.49 -22.93
N ALA A 133 -9.72 4.33 -22.76
CA ALA A 133 -11.13 4.11 -23.06
C ALA A 133 -11.81 3.27 -21.98
N LEU A 134 -13.13 3.42 -21.88
CA LEU A 134 -13.98 2.69 -20.94
C LEU A 134 -14.97 1.81 -21.66
N VAL A 135 -15.24 0.63 -21.10
CA VAL A 135 -16.28 -0.29 -21.58
C VAL A 135 -17.24 -0.54 -20.43
N CYS A 136 -18.51 -0.15 -20.60
CA CYS A 136 -19.55 -0.37 -19.61
C CYS A 136 -20.15 -1.76 -19.81
N ALA A 137 -19.76 -2.72 -18.99
CA ALA A 137 -20.31 -4.08 -18.99
C ALA A 137 -21.29 -4.33 -17.81
N ASP A 138 -21.72 -3.27 -17.10
CA ASP A 138 -22.80 -3.35 -16.12
C ASP A 138 -24.17 -3.22 -16.83
N THR A 139 -24.72 -4.36 -17.25
CA THR A 139 -26.05 -4.45 -17.87
C THR A 139 -27.19 -4.58 -16.86
N TYR A 140 -26.88 -4.76 -15.57
CA TYR A 140 -27.88 -4.97 -14.52
C TYR A 140 -28.45 -3.65 -14.00
N ARG A 141 -27.66 -2.57 -14.03
CA ARG A 141 -28.09 -1.23 -13.59
C ARG A 141 -28.56 -0.41 -14.80
N PRO A 142 -29.87 -0.02 -14.87
CA PRO A 142 -30.43 0.65 -16.05
C PRO A 142 -29.72 1.93 -16.50
N ALA A 143 -29.08 2.65 -15.57
CA ALA A 143 -28.39 3.91 -15.83
C ALA A 143 -26.87 3.83 -15.69
N ALA A 144 -26.26 2.63 -15.62
CA ALA A 144 -24.81 2.50 -15.42
C ALA A 144 -24.01 3.18 -16.54
N TYR A 145 -24.39 2.96 -17.81
CA TYR A 145 -23.72 3.60 -18.95
C TYR A 145 -23.83 5.12 -18.90
N ILE A 146 -25.02 5.67 -18.63
CA ILE A 146 -25.24 7.11 -18.55
C ILE A 146 -24.42 7.71 -17.40
N GLN A 147 -24.42 7.05 -16.23
CA GLN A 147 -23.61 7.46 -15.09
C GLN A 147 -22.11 7.47 -15.45
N LEU A 148 -21.60 6.41 -16.06
CA LEU A 148 -20.19 6.33 -16.44
C LEU A 148 -19.82 7.38 -17.49
N LYS A 149 -20.69 7.61 -18.49
CA LYS A 149 -20.49 8.63 -19.52
C LYS A 149 -20.43 10.04 -18.90
N GLN A 150 -21.39 10.40 -18.05
CA GLN A 150 -21.43 11.70 -17.38
C GLN A 150 -20.18 11.97 -16.53
N LEU A 151 -19.67 10.94 -15.86
CA LEU A 151 -18.44 11.04 -15.07
C LEU A 151 -17.26 11.49 -15.93
N VAL A 152 -17.14 10.96 -17.15
CA VAL A 152 -15.93 11.13 -17.96
C VAL A 152 -16.05 12.09 -19.14
N GLU A 153 -17.25 12.58 -19.44
CA GLU A 153 -17.54 13.46 -20.57
C GLU A 153 -16.65 14.71 -20.57
N LYS A 154 -16.51 15.38 -19.42
CA LYS A 154 -15.64 16.57 -19.26
C LYS A 154 -14.14 16.30 -19.48
N TYR A 155 -13.73 15.04 -19.51
CA TYR A 155 -12.34 14.65 -19.74
C TYR A 155 -12.11 14.02 -21.11
N ASP A 156 -13.11 14.01 -22.00
CA ASP A 156 -12.97 13.48 -23.37
C ASP A 156 -12.44 12.02 -23.37
N ILE A 157 -13.03 11.17 -22.52
CA ILE A 157 -12.73 9.74 -22.47
C ILE A 157 -13.93 9.00 -23.07
N PRO A 158 -13.74 8.21 -24.14
CA PRO A 158 -14.83 7.48 -24.76
C PRO A 158 -15.31 6.33 -23.88
N VAL A 159 -16.62 6.07 -23.94
CA VAL A 159 -17.28 4.97 -23.25
C VAL A 159 -18.02 4.10 -24.28
N TRP A 160 -17.71 2.82 -24.33
CA TRP A 160 -18.41 1.84 -25.15
C TRP A 160 -19.55 1.17 -24.37
N PHE A 161 -20.70 1.06 -25.02
CA PHE A 161 -21.85 0.31 -24.55
C PHE A 161 -22.73 -0.08 -25.74
N GLU A 162 -23.31 -1.27 -25.70
CA GLU A 162 -24.26 -1.73 -26.72
C GLU A 162 -25.53 -2.20 -26.04
N LYS A 163 -26.65 -1.58 -26.42
CA LYS A 163 -27.97 -1.93 -25.89
C LYS A 163 -28.35 -3.35 -26.32
N ASP A 164 -29.09 -4.05 -25.46
CA ASP A 164 -29.69 -5.36 -25.74
C ASP A 164 -28.68 -6.50 -26.02
N LYS A 165 -27.39 -6.29 -25.71
CA LYS A 165 -26.33 -7.32 -25.72
C LYS A 165 -26.00 -7.82 -24.32
N SER A 166 -25.43 -9.02 -24.22
CA SER A 166 -24.93 -9.54 -22.94
C SER A 166 -23.66 -8.82 -22.50
N ALA A 167 -23.38 -8.78 -21.18
CA ALA A 167 -22.19 -8.11 -20.63
C ALA A 167 -20.89 -8.64 -21.27
N VAL A 168 -20.81 -9.95 -21.50
CA VAL A 168 -19.66 -10.61 -22.16
C VAL A 168 -19.49 -10.13 -23.61
N GLN A 169 -20.58 -9.93 -24.36
CA GLN A 169 -20.52 -9.44 -25.73
C GLN A 169 -20.09 -7.98 -25.77
N ILE A 170 -20.71 -7.12 -24.95
CA ILE A 170 -20.35 -5.69 -24.85
C ILE A 170 -18.87 -5.52 -24.50
N ALA A 171 -18.39 -6.28 -23.51
CA ALA A 171 -17.00 -6.23 -23.08
C ALA A 171 -16.03 -6.68 -24.19
N TYR A 172 -16.36 -7.77 -24.90
CA TYR A 172 -15.55 -8.27 -26.00
C TYR A 172 -15.49 -7.32 -27.20
N ASP A 173 -16.66 -6.84 -27.65
CA ASP A 173 -16.78 -5.96 -28.80
C ASP A 173 -16.13 -4.60 -28.53
N GLY A 174 -16.33 -4.03 -27.34
CA GLY A 174 -15.70 -2.78 -26.91
C GLY A 174 -14.17 -2.88 -26.82
N VAL A 175 -13.64 -3.96 -26.23
CA VAL A 175 -12.18 -4.18 -26.20
C VAL A 175 -11.63 -4.33 -27.61
N LYS A 176 -12.31 -5.08 -28.49
CA LYS A 176 -11.89 -5.25 -29.89
C LYS A 176 -11.88 -3.92 -30.64
N HIS A 177 -12.92 -3.12 -30.48
CA HIS A 177 -13.02 -1.79 -31.08
C HIS A 177 -11.87 -0.88 -30.63
N PHE A 178 -11.68 -0.69 -29.31
CA PHE A 178 -10.62 0.19 -28.81
C PHE A 178 -9.20 -0.31 -29.11
N LYS A 179 -8.98 -1.64 -29.19
CA LYS A 179 -7.71 -2.19 -29.69
C LYS A 179 -7.45 -1.80 -31.14
N SER A 180 -8.46 -1.86 -32.01
CA SER A 180 -8.34 -1.44 -33.42
C SER A 180 -8.04 0.06 -33.57
N GLU A 181 -8.57 0.89 -32.67
CA GLU A 181 -8.30 2.33 -32.62
C GLU A 181 -7.03 2.71 -31.82
N LYS A 182 -6.19 1.73 -31.50
CA LYS A 182 -4.89 1.89 -30.82
C LYS A 182 -4.98 2.60 -29.46
N TYR A 183 -6.04 2.35 -28.69
CA TYR A 183 -6.08 2.78 -27.30
C TYR A 183 -5.06 1.98 -26.49
N ASN A 184 -4.32 2.69 -25.62
CA ASN A 184 -3.29 2.08 -24.78
C ASN A 184 -3.88 1.37 -23.58
N ILE A 185 -4.99 1.89 -23.03
CA ILE A 185 -5.59 1.37 -21.81
C ILE A 185 -7.09 1.28 -21.99
N ILE A 186 -7.62 0.09 -21.77
CA ILE A 186 -9.05 -0.21 -21.90
C ILE A 186 -9.52 -0.74 -20.56
N ILE A 187 -10.44 -0.02 -19.91
CA ILE A 187 -10.95 -0.37 -18.59
C ILE A 187 -12.38 -0.85 -18.73
N ILE A 188 -12.65 -2.07 -18.24
CA ILE A 188 -13.98 -2.70 -18.27
C ILE A 188 -14.61 -2.54 -16.90
N ASP A 189 -15.73 -1.80 -16.83
CA ASP A 189 -16.57 -1.68 -15.64
C ASP A 189 -17.62 -2.79 -15.66
N THR A 190 -17.48 -3.81 -14.81
CA THR A 190 -18.46 -4.91 -14.73
C THR A 190 -19.54 -4.60 -13.70
N ALA A 191 -20.67 -5.32 -13.80
CA ALA A 191 -21.66 -5.31 -12.75
C ALA A 191 -21.11 -5.74 -11.38
N GLY A 192 -21.73 -5.23 -10.32
CA GLY A 192 -21.45 -5.70 -8.96
C GLY A 192 -22.24 -6.94 -8.58
N ARG A 193 -21.70 -7.72 -7.64
CA ARG A 193 -22.37 -8.89 -7.08
C ARG A 193 -23.75 -8.50 -6.50
N HIS A 194 -24.82 -8.97 -7.14
CA HIS A 194 -26.22 -8.92 -6.68
C HIS A 194 -26.63 -10.32 -6.16
N LYS A 195 -27.78 -10.42 -5.48
CA LYS A 195 -28.25 -11.54 -4.64
C LYS A 195 -28.17 -12.98 -5.21
N GLU A 196 -27.93 -13.17 -6.51
CA GLU A 196 -27.60 -14.46 -7.13
C GLU A 196 -26.09 -14.58 -7.37
N GLU A 197 -25.37 -15.09 -6.36
CA GLU A 197 -23.91 -15.08 -6.32
C GLU A 197 -23.24 -15.93 -7.41
N GLU A 198 -23.87 -17.02 -7.85
CA GLU A 198 -23.21 -18.01 -8.70
C GLU A 198 -23.28 -17.66 -10.20
N GLY A 199 -24.41 -17.11 -10.66
CA GLY A 199 -24.61 -16.72 -12.05
C GLY A 199 -23.66 -15.59 -12.48
N LEU A 200 -23.54 -14.56 -11.65
CA LEU A 200 -22.65 -13.42 -11.91
C LEU A 200 -21.17 -13.84 -11.90
N LEU A 201 -20.76 -14.73 -10.99
CA LEU A 201 -19.40 -15.26 -10.98
C LEU A 201 -19.09 -16.11 -12.22
N LYS A 202 -20.06 -16.89 -12.72
CA LYS A 202 -19.92 -17.65 -13.97
C LYS A 202 -19.80 -16.71 -15.17
N GLU A 203 -20.62 -15.66 -15.25
CA GLU A 203 -20.53 -14.66 -16.32
C GLU A 203 -19.15 -13.99 -16.35
N MET A 204 -18.63 -13.62 -15.17
CA MET A 204 -17.29 -13.05 -15.04
C MET A 204 -16.18 -14.01 -15.46
N GLU A 205 -16.29 -15.30 -15.11
CA GLU A 205 -15.33 -16.32 -15.55
C GLU A 205 -15.35 -16.47 -17.08
N VAL A 206 -16.53 -16.44 -17.70
CA VAL A 206 -16.68 -16.45 -19.16
C VAL A 206 -16.06 -15.20 -19.79
N MET A 207 -16.34 -14.02 -19.22
CA MET A 207 -15.77 -12.75 -19.65
C MET A 207 -14.24 -12.77 -19.59
N PHE A 208 -13.67 -13.23 -18.46
CA PHE A 208 -12.23 -13.37 -18.27
C PHE A 208 -11.60 -14.28 -19.33
N LYS A 209 -12.16 -15.47 -19.57
CA LYS A 209 -11.64 -16.43 -20.55
C LYS A 209 -11.70 -15.89 -21.98
N LYS A 210 -12.75 -15.14 -22.33
CA LYS A 210 -12.97 -14.60 -23.67
C LYS A 210 -12.09 -13.38 -23.96
N ILE A 211 -11.93 -12.49 -22.99
CA ILE A 211 -11.21 -11.21 -23.15
C ILE A 211 -9.72 -11.36 -22.88
N ARG A 212 -9.34 -12.25 -21.94
CA ARG A 212 -7.98 -12.40 -21.40
C ARG A 212 -7.38 -11.04 -20.98
N PRO A 213 -7.99 -10.37 -20.00
CA PRO A 213 -7.49 -9.07 -19.55
C PRO A 213 -6.07 -9.20 -18.99
N ASP A 214 -5.25 -8.17 -19.19
CA ASP A 214 -3.88 -8.09 -18.69
C ASP A 214 -3.86 -7.91 -17.17
N GLU A 215 -4.89 -7.28 -16.61
CA GLU A 215 -5.04 -7.07 -15.17
C GLU A 215 -6.49 -7.26 -14.74
N VAL A 216 -6.71 -8.10 -13.73
CA VAL A 216 -7.99 -8.17 -13.02
C VAL A 216 -7.84 -7.41 -11.71
N MET A 217 -8.54 -6.29 -11.60
CA MET A 217 -8.44 -5.37 -10.47
C MET A 217 -9.68 -5.47 -9.59
N PHE A 218 -9.50 -5.93 -8.36
CA PHE A 218 -10.56 -6.04 -7.38
C PHE A 218 -10.80 -4.71 -6.66
N VAL A 219 -11.98 -4.12 -6.87
CA VAL A 219 -12.40 -2.86 -6.27
C VAL A 219 -13.12 -3.13 -4.96
N ILE A 220 -12.53 -2.67 -3.86
CA ILE A 220 -13.05 -2.88 -2.52
C ILE A 220 -13.23 -1.56 -1.78
N ASP A 221 -14.34 -1.47 -1.04
CA ASP A 221 -14.64 -0.37 -0.13
C ASP A 221 -13.90 -0.54 1.20
N ALA A 222 -13.19 0.49 1.65
CA ALA A 222 -12.49 0.49 2.93
C ALA A 222 -13.40 0.27 4.15
N THR A 223 -14.71 0.49 4.02
CA THR A 223 -15.72 0.33 5.08
C THR A 223 -16.24 -1.09 5.25
N ILE A 224 -16.09 -1.98 4.25
CA ILE A 224 -16.61 -3.36 4.27
C ILE A 224 -16.11 -4.17 5.48
N GLY A 225 -14.96 -3.80 6.04
CA GLY A 225 -14.43 -4.40 7.26
C GLY A 225 -14.14 -5.89 7.08
N LYS A 226 -14.73 -6.74 7.92
CA LYS A 226 -14.37 -8.18 8.02
C LYS A 226 -14.79 -9.04 6.84
N GLN A 227 -15.84 -8.65 6.12
CA GLN A 227 -16.34 -9.45 5.00
C GLN A 227 -15.44 -9.34 3.76
N ALA A 228 -14.51 -8.38 3.76
CA ALA A 228 -13.57 -8.12 2.69
C ALA A 228 -12.78 -9.36 2.25
N GLY A 229 -12.17 -10.07 3.23
CA GLY A 229 -11.33 -11.24 2.96
C GLY A 229 -12.11 -12.37 2.30
N LYS A 230 -13.28 -12.74 2.87
CA LYS A 230 -14.13 -13.80 2.34
C LYS A 230 -14.60 -13.53 0.91
N GLN A 231 -14.98 -12.29 0.64
CA GLN A 231 -15.42 -11.89 -0.70
C GLN A 231 -14.25 -11.94 -1.68
N ALA A 232 -13.11 -11.37 -1.32
CA ALA A 232 -11.91 -11.39 -2.15
C ALA A 232 -11.47 -12.83 -2.47
N ALA A 233 -11.48 -13.73 -1.48
CA ALA A 233 -11.22 -15.16 -1.68
C ALA A 233 -12.21 -15.82 -2.64
N ALA A 234 -13.51 -15.48 -2.57
CA ALA A 234 -14.52 -16.04 -3.45
C ALA A 234 -14.29 -15.62 -4.91
N PHE A 235 -13.90 -14.36 -5.15
CA PHE A 235 -13.52 -13.90 -6.49
C PHE A 235 -12.21 -14.56 -6.97
N GLN A 236 -11.19 -14.63 -6.12
CA GLN A 236 -9.89 -15.23 -6.45
C GLN A 236 -10.00 -16.68 -6.94
N LYS A 237 -10.94 -17.45 -6.39
CA LYS A 237 -11.21 -18.84 -6.80
C LYS A 237 -11.76 -18.97 -8.22
N ARG A 238 -12.36 -17.90 -8.77
CA ARG A 238 -13.03 -17.91 -10.08
C ARG A 238 -12.23 -17.16 -11.14
N VAL A 239 -11.66 -16.02 -10.75
CA VAL A 239 -10.87 -15.16 -11.62
C VAL A 239 -9.61 -14.74 -10.84
N PRO A 240 -8.41 -14.89 -11.41
CA PRO A 240 -7.17 -14.54 -10.73
C PRO A 240 -7.07 -13.03 -10.57
N ILE A 241 -7.27 -12.52 -9.35
CA ILE A 241 -7.11 -11.11 -9.03
C ILE A 241 -5.62 -10.78 -9.04
N SER A 242 -5.24 -9.78 -9.83
CA SER A 242 -3.86 -9.33 -9.98
C SER A 242 -3.57 -8.14 -9.06
N SER A 243 -4.55 -7.27 -8.85
CA SER A 243 -4.39 -6.06 -8.06
C SER A 243 -5.68 -5.63 -7.37
N ILE A 244 -5.56 -4.70 -6.43
CA ILE A 244 -6.68 -4.15 -5.66
C ILE A 244 -6.73 -2.63 -5.83
N PHE A 245 -7.96 -2.11 -5.97
CA PHE A 245 -8.29 -0.70 -5.85
C PHE A 245 -9.08 -0.49 -4.55
N LEU A 246 -8.56 0.33 -3.64
CA LEU A 246 -9.23 0.63 -2.37
C LEU A 246 -10.00 1.95 -2.45
N THR A 247 -11.32 1.92 -2.29
CA THR A 247 -12.17 3.12 -2.35
C THR A 247 -12.53 3.63 -0.95
N LYS A 248 -13.06 4.87 -0.91
CA LYS A 248 -13.60 5.52 0.30
C LYS A 248 -12.63 5.64 1.47
N LEU A 249 -11.35 5.93 1.18
CA LEU A 249 -10.35 6.20 2.22
C LEU A 249 -10.46 7.61 2.83
N ASP A 250 -11.29 8.47 2.29
CA ASP A 250 -11.62 9.80 2.83
C ASP A 250 -12.53 9.74 4.08
N GLY A 251 -13.27 8.65 4.26
CA GLY A 251 -14.13 8.46 5.43
C GLY A 251 -13.39 8.09 6.71
N SER A 252 -14.17 7.79 7.77
CA SER A 252 -13.67 7.29 9.07
C SER A 252 -13.10 5.86 9.01
N ALA A 253 -13.07 5.25 7.84
CA ALA A 253 -12.62 3.90 7.62
C ALA A 253 -11.11 3.79 7.83
N LYS A 254 -10.70 2.95 8.78
CA LYS A 254 -9.28 2.67 9.06
C LYS A 254 -8.63 1.75 8.01
N GLY A 255 -9.35 1.30 6.98
CA GLY A 255 -8.78 0.45 5.92
C GLY A 255 -8.48 -1.00 6.32
N GLY A 256 -8.92 -1.45 7.51
CA GLY A 256 -8.64 -2.81 8.00
C GLY A 256 -9.18 -3.95 7.11
N GLY A 257 -10.23 -3.71 6.32
CA GLY A 257 -10.73 -4.68 5.33
C GLY A 257 -9.79 -4.86 4.15
N ALA A 258 -9.01 -3.84 3.80
CA ALA A 258 -8.05 -3.90 2.70
C ALA A 258 -6.93 -4.92 2.97
N LEU A 259 -6.43 -4.95 4.22
CA LEU A 259 -5.48 -5.97 4.67
C LEU A 259 -6.05 -7.39 4.52
N ALA A 260 -7.30 -7.61 4.96
CA ALA A 260 -7.92 -8.93 4.82
C ALA A 260 -8.07 -9.37 3.35
N ALA A 261 -8.40 -8.44 2.44
CA ALA A 261 -8.53 -8.72 1.01
C ALA A 261 -7.19 -9.06 0.35
N ILE A 262 -6.12 -8.29 0.64
CA ILE A 262 -4.76 -8.59 0.16
C ILE A 262 -4.37 -9.99 0.58
N VAL A 263 -4.55 -10.29 1.86
CA VAL A 263 -4.05 -11.54 2.39
C VAL A 263 -4.84 -12.74 1.88
N ALA A 264 -6.15 -12.58 1.63
CA ALA A 264 -6.99 -13.60 1.03
C ALA A 264 -6.68 -13.87 -0.46
N THR A 265 -6.13 -12.88 -1.18
CA THR A 265 -5.94 -12.96 -2.65
C THR A 265 -4.48 -13.11 -3.06
N GLY A 266 -3.54 -12.67 -2.22
CA GLY A 266 -2.13 -12.46 -2.59
C GLY A 266 -1.91 -11.25 -3.50
N ALA A 267 -2.96 -10.49 -3.83
CA ALA A 267 -2.88 -9.35 -4.74
C ALA A 267 -2.35 -8.10 -4.02
N ILE A 268 -1.68 -7.22 -4.76
CA ILE A 268 -1.17 -5.94 -4.25
C ILE A 268 -2.21 -4.84 -4.43
N ILE A 269 -2.29 -3.89 -3.48
CA ILE A 269 -3.06 -2.66 -3.72
C ILE A 269 -2.24 -1.77 -4.65
N LYS A 270 -2.83 -1.38 -5.78
CA LYS A 270 -2.19 -0.50 -6.77
C LYS A 270 -2.63 0.95 -6.62
N PHE A 271 -3.92 1.14 -6.32
CA PHE A 271 -4.53 2.47 -6.25
C PHE A 271 -5.45 2.62 -5.04
N ILE A 272 -5.58 3.86 -4.60
CA ILE A 272 -6.52 4.28 -3.59
C ILE A 272 -7.35 5.45 -4.09
N GLY A 273 -8.65 5.45 -3.77
CA GLY A 273 -9.54 6.58 -3.95
C GLY A 273 -9.63 7.39 -2.66
N THR A 274 -9.24 8.66 -2.72
CA THR A 274 -9.17 9.58 -1.57
C THR A 274 -10.30 10.61 -1.54
N GLY A 275 -11.38 10.37 -2.30
CA GLY A 275 -12.59 11.18 -2.31
C GLY A 275 -13.50 10.85 -3.50
N GLU A 276 -14.52 11.67 -3.72
CA GLU A 276 -15.55 11.47 -4.73
C GLU A 276 -15.16 11.97 -6.13
N LYS A 277 -14.32 13.01 -6.21
CA LYS A 277 -13.93 13.61 -7.49
C LYS A 277 -13.03 12.67 -8.28
N ILE A 278 -13.06 12.76 -9.61
CA ILE A 278 -12.31 11.82 -10.47
C ILE A 278 -10.80 12.01 -10.34
N GLU A 279 -10.37 13.20 -9.95
CA GLU A 279 -8.98 13.55 -9.70
C GLU A 279 -8.43 12.96 -8.39
N GLU A 280 -9.30 12.59 -7.45
CA GLU A 280 -8.93 12.10 -6.10
C GLU A 280 -8.58 10.61 -6.13
N ILE A 281 -7.51 10.29 -6.87
CA ILE A 281 -6.92 8.96 -7.01
C ILE A 281 -5.41 9.05 -6.80
N GLU A 282 -4.89 8.16 -5.96
CA GLU A 282 -3.47 8.09 -5.64
C GLU A 282 -2.92 6.68 -5.85
N VAL A 283 -1.62 6.62 -6.16
CA VAL A 283 -0.89 5.34 -6.17
C VAL A 283 -0.71 4.90 -4.73
N PHE A 284 -0.94 3.62 -4.46
CA PHE A 284 -0.81 3.08 -3.12
C PHE A 284 0.64 3.14 -2.62
N ASN A 285 0.79 3.57 -1.37
CA ASN A 285 2.06 3.59 -0.65
C ASN A 285 1.92 2.76 0.64
N PRO A 286 2.48 1.54 0.69
CA PRO A 286 2.29 0.65 1.83
C PRO A 286 2.79 1.22 3.17
N PRO A 287 3.99 1.83 3.27
CA PRO A 287 4.43 2.49 4.51
C PRO A 287 3.47 3.57 5.01
N ARG A 288 3.00 4.47 4.12
CA ARG A 288 2.03 5.52 4.49
C ARG A 288 0.72 4.94 4.97
N PHE A 289 0.25 3.88 4.32
CA PHE A 289 -0.99 3.21 4.70
C PHE A 289 -0.89 2.57 6.08
N ILE A 290 0.20 1.86 6.39
CA ILE A 290 0.42 1.28 7.73
C ILE A 290 0.53 2.38 8.79
N ASN A 291 1.23 3.48 8.52
CA ASN A 291 1.32 4.60 9.46
C ASN A 291 -0.07 5.15 9.79
N ARG A 292 -0.91 5.37 8.76
CA ARG A 292 -2.29 5.82 8.93
C ARG A 292 -3.16 4.80 9.67
N LEU A 293 -3.05 3.52 9.32
CA LEU A 293 -3.80 2.43 9.93
C LEU A 293 -3.53 2.33 11.43
N LEU A 294 -2.25 2.41 11.81
CA LEU A 294 -1.83 2.24 13.20
C LEU A 294 -2.06 3.51 14.02
N GLY A 295 -1.94 4.70 13.40
CA GLY A 295 -2.24 5.98 14.05
C GLY A 295 -1.35 6.28 15.26
N LEU A 296 -0.13 5.73 15.28
CA LEU A 296 0.82 5.89 16.37
C LEU A 296 1.98 6.79 15.91
N GLY A 297 1.89 8.09 16.18
CA GLY A 297 2.93 9.07 15.79
C GLY A 297 4.34 8.68 16.24
N ASP A 298 4.49 8.15 17.47
CA ASP A 298 5.81 7.70 17.95
C ASP A 298 6.34 6.48 17.18
N LEU A 299 5.47 5.65 16.58
CA LEU A 299 5.93 4.54 15.76
C LEU A 299 6.56 5.08 14.46
N GLU A 300 5.93 6.06 13.82
CA GLU A 300 6.48 6.69 12.61
C GLU A 300 7.85 7.33 12.90
N ALA A 301 7.98 8.08 14.00
CA ALA A 301 9.24 8.66 14.43
C ALA A 301 10.31 7.58 14.71
N LEU A 302 9.91 6.44 15.31
CA LEU A 302 10.80 5.31 15.55
C LEU A 302 11.30 4.69 14.23
N ILE A 303 10.40 4.44 13.28
CA ILE A 303 10.75 3.88 11.97
C ILE A 303 11.69 4.85 11.22
N GLU A 304 11.46 6.15 11.29
CA GLU A 304 12.32 7.16 10.67
C GLU A 304 13.73 7.18 11.31
N ARG A 305 13.83 7.00 12.64
CA ARG A 305 15.12 6.84 13.33
C ARG A 305 15.88 5.60 12.85
N PHE A 306 15.19 4.46 12.71
CA PHE A 306 15.79 3.24 12.15
C PHE A 306 16.29 3.45 10.72
N LYS A 307 15.48 4.04 9.83
CA LYS A 307 15.89 4.31 8.43
C LYS A 307 17.15 5.18 8.35
N LYS A 308 17.22 6.25 9.14
CA LYS A 308 18.42 7.11 9.21
C LYS A 308 19.64 6.35 9.69
N HIS A 309 19.48 5.48 10.70
CA HIS A 309 20.57 4.66 11.19
C HIS A 309 21.07 3.68 10.12
N GLU A 310 20.16 2.98 9.42
CA GLU A 310 20.51 2.08 8.31
C GLU A 310 21.22 2.81 7.15
N GLU A 311 20.77 4.02 6.79
CA GLU A 311 21.42 4.85 5.77
C GLU A 311 22.85 5.23 6.16
N LEU A 312 23.08 5.59 7.42
CA LEU A 312 24.41 5.91 7.96
C LEU A 312 25.33 4.68 7.96
N MET A 313 24.81 3.51 8.34
CA MET A 313 25.59 2.26 8.31
C MET A 313 25.97 1.86 6.88
N LYS A 314 25.04 1.93 5.93
CA LYS A 314 25.33 1.68 4.50
C LYS A 314 26.36 2.64 3.94
N LEU A 315 26.29 3.90 4.37
CA LEU A 315 27.25 4.92 4.00
C LEU A 315 28.65 4.56 4.50
N GLN A 316 28.79 4.25 5.79
CA GLN A 316 30.06 3.84 6.40
C GLN A 316 30.63 2.59 5.72
N GLU A 317 29.80 1.58 5.50
CA GLU A 317 30.21 0.34 4.84
C GLU A 317 30.72 0.59 3.41
N ARG A 318 30.04 1.44 2.63
CA ARG A 318 30.50 1.80 1.28
C ARG A 318 31.82 2.55 1.31
N ILE A 319 32.00 3.49 2.24
CA ILE A 319 33.26 4.23 2.39
C ILE A 319 34.40 3.28 2.73
N LEU A 320 34.18 2.36 3.68
CA LEU A 320 35.16 1.34 4.07
C LEU A 320 35.52 0.41 2.91
N LYS A 321 34.54 -0.02 2.11
CA LYS A 321 34.76 -0.92 0.97
C LYS A 321 35.45 -0.26 -0.21
N THR A 322 35.11 1.00 -0.50
CA THR A 322 35.59 1.68 -1.72
C THR A 322 36.78 2.59 -1.47
N GLY A 323 37.05 2.96 -0.22
CA GLY A 323 38.02 3.99 0.15
C GLY A 323 37.68 5.39 -0.39
N LYS A 324 36.52 5.56 -1.03
CA LYS A 324 36.12 6.79 -1.71
C LYS A 324 34.99 7.45 -0.94
N LEU A 325 35.25 8.67 -0.49
CA LEU A 325 34.23 9.57 0.07
C LEU A 325 33.74 10.48 -1.07
N THR A 326 32.45 10.44 -1.38
CA THR A 326 31.86 11.34 -2.39
C THR A 326 31.29 12.61 -1.75
N LEU A 327 31.04 13.64 -2.56
CA LEU A 327 30.37 14.86 -2.07
C LEU A 327 28.95 14.58 -1.53
N TYR A 328 28.27 13.58 -2.12
CA TYR A 328 26.98 13.08 -1.61
C TYR A 328 27.12 12.49 -0.20
N ASP A 329 28.27 11.91 0.12
CA ASP A 329 28.55 11.27 1.41
C ASP A 329 28.81 12.30 2.51
N MET A 330 29.59 13.33 2.17
CA MET A 330 29.76 14.51 3.02
C MET A 330 28.41 15.17 3.31
N LYS A 331 27.53 15.27 2.31
CA LYS A 331 26.18 15.83 2.49
C LYS A 331 25.35 15.04 3.53
N ILE A 332 25.37 13.70 3.48
CA ILE A 332 24.66 12.86 4.45
C ILE A 332 25.24 13.06 5.86
N GLN A 333 26.58 13.07 6.00
CA GLN A 333 27.24 13.31 7.28
C GLN A 333 26.91 14.68 7.87
N LEU A 334 26.95 15.75 7.05
CA LEU A 334 26.58 17.10 7.47
C LEU A 334 25.11 17.19 7.91
N LYS A 335 24.19 16.53 7.20
CA LYS A 335 22.77 16.44 7.59
C LYS A 335 22.58 15.72 8.94
N SER A 336 23.42 14.72 9.24
CA SER A 336 23.41 14.00 10.51
C SER A 336 23.92 14.86 11.67
N LEU A 337 25.08 15.52 11.47
CA LEU A 337 25.70 16.41 12.47
C LEU A 337 24.77 17.56 12.87
N ARG A 338 24.02 18.12 11.90
CA ARG A 338 23.03 19.18 12.18
C ARG A 338 21.97 18.76 13.19
N LYS A 339 21.51 17.51 13.12
CA LYS A 339 20.51 16.95 14.06
C LYS A 339 21.11 16.62 15.43
N MET A 340 22.42 16.33 15.49
CA MET A 340 23.14 16.12 16.75
C MET A 340 23.53 17.42 17.44
N GLY A 341 23.77 18.51 16.71
CA GLY A 341 24.08 19.83 17.28
C GLY A 341 22.98 20.38 18.20
N SER A 342 21.71 20.07 17.92
CA SER A 342 20.59 20.38 18.82
C SER A 342 20.58 19.53 20.10
N LEU A 343 21.13 18.31 20.05
CA LEU A 343 21.28 17.42 21.23
C LEU A 343 22.51 17.78 22.08
N GLY A 344 23.57 18.31 21.46
CA GLY A 344 24.76 18.80 22.18
C GLY A 344 24.45 19.92 23.17
N LYS A 345 23.52 20.83 22.83
CA LYS A 345 23.03 21.89 23.74
C LYS A 345 22.26 21.37 24.96
N LEU A 346 21.63 20.19 24.85
CA LEU A 346 20.92 19.55 25.96
C LEU A 346 21.89 18.80 26.90
N LEU A 347 22.95 18.21 26.34
CA LEU A 347 24.00 17.54 27.12
C LEU A 347 24.88 18.51 27.91
N SER A 348 25.07 19.75 27.43
CA SER A 348 25.80 20.81 28.15
C SER A 348 25.05 21.40 29.36
N LEU A 349 23.79 21.02 29.57
CA LEU A 349 22.96 21.47 30.71
C LEU A 349 22.93 20.47 31.88
N ILE A 350 23.56 19.30 31.75
CA ILE A 350 23.64 18.29 32.81
C ILE A 350 24.92 18.54 33.63
N PRO A 351 24.83 18.87 34.94
CA PRO A 351 26.01 19.03 35.77
C PRO A 351 26.73 17.68 35.93
N GLY A 352 28.01 17.59 35.54
CA GLY A 352 28.85 16.40 35.74
C GLY A 352 29.10 15.52 34.51
N GLY A 353 28.66 15.92 33.30
CA GLY A 353 29.02 15.22 32.06
C GLY A 353 30.50 15.43 31.69
N THR A 354 31.22 14.34 31.43
CA THR A 354 32.62 14.35 30.95
C THR A 354 32.76 15.22 29.70
N GLN A 355 33.65 16.22 29.76
CA GLN A 355 34.01 17.07 28.62
C GLN A 355 34.68 16.23 27.53
N LEU A 356 33.93 15.88 26.48
CA LEU A 356 34.53 15.45 25.22
C LEU A 356 35.26 16.64 24.56
N PRO A 357 36.36 16.42 23.82
CA PRO A 357 37.15 17.50 23.24
C PRO A 357 36.30 18.41 22.36
N LEU A 358 36.23 19.68 22.76
CA LEU A 358 35.40 20.76 22.21
C LEU A 358 35.76 21.22 20.77
N ALA A 359 36.55 20.46 20.00
CA ALA A 359 36.88 20.84 18.62
C ALA A 359 35.72 20.65 17.62
N ALA A 360 34.66 19.94 18.02
CA ALA A 360 33.46 19.73 17.19
C ALA A 360 32.31 20.72 17.50
N ALA A 361 32.48 21.60 18.50
CA ALA A 361 31.41 22.49 18.98
C ALA A 361 31.30 23.82 18.23
N GLU A 362 32.27 24.18 17.38
CA GLU A 362 32.32 25.47 16.67
C GLU A 362 31.78 25.43 15.23
N VAL A 363 31.22 24.32 14.78
CA VAL A 363 30.56 24.29 13.48
C VAL A 363 29.15 24.87 13.63
N ASN A 364 29.03 26.19 13.44
CA ASN A 364 27.76 26.92 13.47
C ASN A 364 26.73 26.27 12.50
N ASP A 365 25.49 26.05 12.98
CA ASP A 365 24.36 25.47 12.23
C ASP A 365 24.12 26.20 10.89
N GLU A 366 24.36 27.52 10.84
CA GLU A 366 24.27 28.31 9.61
C GLU A 366 25.30 27.93 8.54
N LYS A 367 26.53 27.60 8.95
CA LYS A 367 27.57 27.13 8.01
C LYS A 367 27.21 25.76 7.46
N ILE A 368 26.70 24.86 8.31
CA ILE A 368 26.22 23.54 7.88
C ILE A 368 25.06 23.68 6.88
N LYS A 369 24.12 24.59 7.13
CA LYS A 369 23.02 24.90 6.18
C LYS A 369 23.55 25.40 4.84
N LYS A 370 24.50 26.33 4.83
CA LYS A 370 25.14 26.82 3.59
C LYS A 370 25.82 25.69 2.82
N TRP A 371 26.59 24.84 3.50
CA TRP A 371 27.26 23.72 2.84
C TRP A 371 26.28 22.70 2.27
N ILE A 372 25.21 22.37 3.00
CA ILE A 372 24.16 21.48 2.48
C ILE A 372 23.50 22.09 1.24
N ALA A 373 23.21 23.40 1.25
CA ALA A 373 22.58 24.10 0.12
C ALA A 373 23.49 24.19 -1.12
N ILE A 374 24.82 24.21 -0.95
CA ILE A 374 25.78 24.13 -2.06
C ILE A 374 25.86 22.70 -2.64
N LEU A 375 25.56 21.69 -1.82
CA LEU A 375 25.56 20.27 -2.19
C LEU A 375 24.20 19.76 -2.68
N ASP A 376 23.12 20.55 -2.54
CA ASP A 376 21.79 20.35 -3.13
C ASP A 376 21.78 20.90 -4.56
#